data_AF-A0AB74V7P9-F1
#
_entry.id   AF-A0AB74V7P9-F1
#
_cell.length_a   1.000
_cell.length_b   1.000
_cell.length_c   1.000
_cell.angle_alpha   90.00
_cell.angle_beta   90.00
_cell.angle_gamma   90.00
#
_symmetry.space_group_name_H-M   'P 1'
#
loop_
_entity.id
_entity.type
_entity.pdbx_description
1 polymer ?
#
loop_
_entity_poly.entity_id
_entity_poly.type
_entity_poly.pdbx_seq_one_letter_code
_entity_poly.pdbx_strand_id
1 'polypeptide(L)'
;MPKPGPRTTYRYTQEFKATAVRLSLLPGVAVGDVAQSLYIHPFMLSRWRKQAREGLIMTKGVAVDKAVAAELKELRRVKKAYEQLKIEHDLLKKAIAFTSSPRPTSSPSSVSKSTTR
;
A
#
# COMPACT_ATOMS: atom_id res chain seq x y z
N MET A 1 23.38 14.74 -36.96
CA MET A 1 22.90 14.03 -35.75
C MET A 1 21.83 14.90 -35.09
N PRO A 2 20.58 14.43 -34.92
CA PRO A 2 19.54 15.21 -34.24
C PRO A 2 19.90 15.34 -32.75
N LYS A 3 19.84 16.57 -32.20
CA LYS A 3 20.01 16.82 -30.77
C LYS A 3 18.76 16.33 -30.03
N PRO A 4 18.88 15.59 -28.91
CA PRO A 4 17.73 15.19 -28.14
C PRO A 4 17.00 16.43 -27.62
N GLY A 5 15.68 16.49 -27.82
CA GLY A 5 14.84 17.60 -27.38
C GLY A 5 14.89 17.83 -25.86
N PRO A 6 14.38 18.98 -25.38
CA PRO A 6 14.43 19.33 -23.96
C PRO A 6 13.77 18.23 -23.12
N ARG A 7 14.57 17.58 -22.27
CA ARG A 7 14.09 16.51 -21.39
C ARG A 7 13.14 17.13 -20.38
N THR A 8 11.85 16.80 -20.46
CA THR A 8 10.83 17.16 -19.48
C THR A 8 11.00 16.31 -18.21
N THR A 9 12.14 16.40 -17.52
CA THR A 9 12.29 15.80 -16.21
C THR A 9 11.86 16.81 -15.17
N TYR A 10 10.66 16.64 -14.61
CA TYR A 10 10.24 17.32 -13.39
C TYR A 10 11.14 16.83 -12.25
N ARG A 11 12.22 17.56 -11.98
CA ARG A 11 13.19 17.20 -10.94
C ARG A 11 12.68 17.73 -9.61
N TYR A 12 12.56 16.86 -8.62
CA TYR A 12 12.30 17.26 -7.24
C TYR A 12 13.42 18.20 -6.73
N THR A 13 13.02 19.26 -6.04
CA THR A 13 13.93 20.22 -5.40
C THR A 13 14.76 19.54 -4.31
N GLN A 14 15.93 20.10 -4.00
CA GLN A 14 16.79 19.52 -2.96
C GLN A 14 16.16 19.61 -1.57
N GLU A 15 15.43 20.69 -1.31
CA GLU A 15 14.66 20.88 -0.07
C GLU A 15 13.57 19.83 0.10
N PHE A 16 12.84 19.52 -0.98
CA PHE A 16 11.83 18.46 -0.96
C PHE A 16 12.44 17.10 -0.63
N LYS A 17 13.55 16.75 -1.28
CA LYS A 17 14.26 15.49 -1.00
C LYS A 17 14.80 15.45 0.43
N ALA A 18 15.35 16.56 0.92
CA ALA A 18 15.89 16.64 2.28
C ALA A 18 14.77 16.47 3.32
N THR A 19 13.61 17.10 3.11
CA THR A 19 12.42 16.96 3.96
C THR A 19 11.88 15.53 3.94
N ALA A 20 11.74 14.92 2.76
CA ALA A 20 11.29 13.55 2.61
C ALA A 20 12.22 12.55 3.33
N VAL A 21 13.54 12.73 3.18
CA VAL A 21 14.54 11.92 3.89
C VAL A 21 14.43 12.14 5.40
N ARG A 22 14.29 13.37 5.88
CA ARG A 22 14.18 13.69 7.31
C ARG A 22 12.93 13.08 7.93
N LEU A 23 11.78 13.17 7.26
CA LEU A 23 10.53 12.49 7.65
C LEU A 23 10.72 10.98 7.80
N SER A 24 11.42 10.36 6.84
CA SER A 24 11.68 8.92 6.85
C SER A 24 12.67 8.44 7.93
N LEU A 25 13.39 9.36 8.57
CA LEU A 25 14.34 9.06 9.65
C LEU A 25 13.71 9.18 11.05
N LEU A 26 12.47 9.65 11.14
CA LEU A 26 11.76 9.76 12.42
C LEU A 26 11.42 8.37 12.96
N PRO A 27 11.49 8.17 14.29
CA PRO A 27 11.24 6.87 14.91
C PRO A 27 9.78 6.45 14.70
N GLY A 28 9.57 5.19 14.31
CA GLY A 28 8.23 4.61 14.12
C GLY A 28 7.56 4.92 12.78
N VAL A 29 8.20 5.69 11.90
CA VAL A 29 7.69 5.99 10.55
C VAL A 29 8.31 5.01 9.54
N ALA A 30 7.48 4.38 8.71
CA ALA A 30 7.99 3.52 7.63
C ALA A 30 8.25 4.33 6.36
N VAL A 31 9.28 3.95 5.62
CA VAL A 31 9.64 4.57 4.33
C VAL A 31 8.48 4.49 3.33
N GLY A 32 7.75 3.36 3.32
CA GLY A 32 6.60 3.17 2.44
C GLY A 32 5.46 4.14 2.73
N ASP A 33 5.20 4.42 4.01
CA ASP A 33 4.11 5.32 4.43
C ASP A 33 4.42 6.78 4.01
N VAL A 34 5.68 7.21 4.20
CA VAL A 34 6.15 8.54 3.76
C VAL A 34 6.14 8.66 2.24
N ALA A 35 6.53 7.60 1.54
CA ALA A 35 6.52 7.60 0.09
C ALA A 35 5.09 7.70 -0.47
N GLN A 36 4.14 6.97 0.13
CA GLN A 36 2.72 7.07 -0.21
C GLN A 36 2.16 8.47 0.07
N SER A 37 2.47 9.08 1.23
CA SER A 37 1.95 10.41 1.57
C SER A 37 2.49 11.50 0.65
N LEU A 38 3.74 11.37 0.21
CA LEU A 38 4.38 12.28 -0.74
C LEU A 38 4.10 11.93 -2.21
N TYR A 39 3.27 10.92 -2.48
CA TYR A 39 2.96 10.42 -3.83
C TYR A 39 4.21 10.09 -4.67
N ILE A 40 5.26 9.58 -4.02
CA ILE A 40 6.50 9.14 -4.67
C ILE A 40 6.64 7.62 -4.58
N HIS A 41 7.31 7.03 -5.56
CA HIS A 41 7.65 5.62 -5.50
C HIS A 41 8.64 5.34 -4.34
N PRO A 42 8.40 4.32 -3.47
CA PRO A 42 9.26 4.03 -2.31
C PRO A 42 10.75 3.87 -2.63
N PHE A 43 11.05 3.31 -3.82
CA PHE A 43 12.43 3.20 -4.33
C PHE A 43 13.15 4.56 -4.42
N MET A 44 12.45 5.64 -4.80
CA MET A 44 13.05 6.98 -4.89
C MET A 44 13.47 7.47 -3.51
N LEU A 45 12.62 7.28 -2.50
CA LEU A 45 12.92 7.68 -1.13
C LEU A 45 14.07 6.88 -0.54
N SER A 46 14.13 5.57 -0.79
CA SER A 46 15.27 4.73 -0.43
C SER A 46 16.57 5.19 -1.09
N ARG A 47 16.52 5.59 -2.37
CA ARG A 47 17.66 6.17 -3.08
C ARG A 47 18.10 7.49 -2.45
N TRP A 48 17.18 8.39 -2.11
CA TRP A 48 17.50 9.66 -1.45
C TRP A 48 18.09 9.45 -0.06
N ARG A 49 17.64 8.46 0.71
CA ARG A 49 18.27 8.08 1.99
C ARG A 49 19.73 7.63 1.80
N LYS A 50 20.03 6.91 0.72
CA LYS A 50 21.42 6.54 0.37
C LYS A 50 22.24 7.80 0.03
N GLN A 51 21.70 8.67 -0.82
CA GLN A 51 22.36 9.93 -1.20
C GLN A 51 22.59 10.89 -0.01
N ALA A 52 21.68 10.91 0.96
CA ALA A 52 21.86 11.68 2.19
C ALA A 52 22.99 11.14 3.07
N ARG A 53 23.17 9.81 3.14
CA ARG A 53 24.32 9.18 3.83
C ARG A 53 25.64 9.46 3.14
N GLU A 54 25.62 9.55 1.82
CA GLU A 54 26.77 9.89 0.97
C GLU A 54 27.06 11.40 0.96
N GLY A 55 26.28 12.23 1.65
CA GLY A 55 26.46 13.68 1.71
C GLY A 55 26.01 14.43 0.45
N LEU A 56 25.35 13.77 -0.51
CA LEU A 56 24.81 14.42 -1.72
C LEU A 56 23.54 15.24 -1.44
N ILE A 57 22.84 14.95 -0.36
CA ILE A 57 21.63 15.68 0.07
C ILE A 57 21.87 16.23 1.46
N MET A 58 21.88 17.56 1.58
CA MET A 58 22.00 18.24 2.87
C MET A 58 20.69 18.17 3.62
N THR A 59 20.68 17.42 4.72
CA THR A 59 19.53 17.25 5.62
C THR A 59 19.68 18.02 6.93
N LYS A 60 20.85 18.61 7.17
CA LYS A 60 21.14 19.42 8.36
C LYS A 60 20.38 20.74 8.25
N GLY A 61 19.56 21.07 9.25
CA GLY A 61 18.77 22.30 9.30
C GLY A 61 17.30 22.16 8.89
N VAL A 62 16.89 21.01 8.35
CA VAL A 62 15.46 20.79 8.03
C VAL A 62 14.70 20.41 9.29
N ALA A 63 13.88 21.35 9.79
CA ALA A 63 12.91 21.08 10.83
C ALA A 63 11.74 20.29 10.23
N VAL A 64 11.35 19.21 10.90
CA VAL A 64 10.18 18.41 10.52
C VAL A 64 9.31 18.26 11.76
N ASP A 65 8.02 18.54 11.60
CA ASP A 65 7.07 18.45 12.69
C ASP A 65 6.88 17.01 13.15
N LYS A 66 7.09 16.80 14.45
CA LYS A 66 6.87 15.51 15.10
C LYS A 66 5.39 15.09 15.06
N ALA A 67 4.48 16.05 14.95
CA ALA A 67 3.04 15.81 14.77
C ALA A 67 2.76 15.01 13.49
N VAL A 68 3.41 15.34 12.38
CA VAL A 68 3.27 14.62 11.10
C VAL A 68 3.68 13.15 11.24
N ALA A 69 4.72 12.86 12.04
CA ALA A 69 5.11 11.47 12.30
C ALA A 69 4.07 10.70 13.12
N ALA A 70 3.43 11.36 14.11
CA ALA A 70 2.35 10.75 14.88
C ALA A 70 1.14 10.44 13.98
N GLU A 71 0.76 11.38 13.10
CA GLU A 71 -0.32 11.18 12.12
C GLU A 71 -0.03 10.02 11.17
N LEU A 72 1.17 9.93 10.62
CA LEU A 72 1.57 8.82 9.76
C LEU A 72 1.48 7.46 10.47
N LYS A 73 1.83 7.42 11.76
CA LYS A 73 1.73 6.22 12.58
C LYS A 73 0.27 5.81 12.81
N GLU A 74 -0.60 6.76 13.13
CA GLU A 74 -2.03 6.50 13.31
C GLU A 74 -2.70 6.08 11.99
N LEU A 75 -2.37 6.73 10.88
CA LEU A 75 -2.85 6.33 9.55
C LEU A 75 -2.49 4.87 9.24
N ARG A 76 -1.27 4.45 9.58
CA ARG A 76 -0.85 3.05 9.40
C ARG A 76 -1.67 2.09 10.26
N ARG A 77 -1.95 2.45 11.52
CA ARG A 77 -2.76 1.64 12.44
C ARG A 77 -4.19 1.48 11.91
N VAL A 78 -4.82 2.59 11.51
CA VAL A 78 -6.17 2.60 10.96
C VAL A 78 -6.26 1.78 9.67
N LYS A 79 -5.31 1.94 8.73
CA LYS A 79 -5.28 1.14 7.49
C LYS A 79 -5.24 -0.36 7.78
N LYS A 80 -4.39 -0.80 8.70
CA LYS A 80 -4.30 -2.22 9.09
C LYS A 80 -5.60 -2.75 9.70
N ALA A 81 -6.20 -1.97 10.61
CA ALA A 81 -7.46 -2.34 11.24
C ALA A 81 -8.59 -2.45 10.19
N TYR A 82 -8.62 -1.51 9.23
CA TYR A 82 -9.58 -1.55 8.13
C TYR A 82 -9.38 -2.76 7.22
N GLU A 83 -8.15 -3.10 6.85
CA GLU A 83 -7.84 -4.29 6.04
C GLU A 83 -8.28 -5.57 6.74
N GLN A 84 -7.99 -5.70 8.04
CA GLN A 84 -8.43 -6.84 8.84
C GLN A 84 -9.96 -6.92 8.89
N LEU A 85 -10.63 -5.81 9.20
CA LEU A 85 -12.09 -5.75 9.26
C LEU A 85 -12.73 -6.12 7.92
N LYS A 86 -12.11 -5.70 6.80
CA LYS A 86 -12.58 -6.05 5.46
C LYS A 86 -12.51 -7.57 5.22
N ILE A 87 -11.42 -8.21 5.61
CA ILE A 87 -11.25 -9.67 5.48
C ILE A 87 -12.30 -10.40 6.34
N GLU A 88 -12.47 -9.99 7.59
CA GLU A 88 -13.45 -10.58 8.51
C GLU A 88 -14.87 -10.44 7.96
N HIS A 89 -15.22 -9.25 7.47
CA HIS A 89 -16.51 -8.98 6.87
C HIS A 89 -16.76 -9.80 5.59
N ASP A 90 -15.76 -9.93 4.71
CA ASP A 90 -15.88 -10.75 3.51
C ASP A 90 -16.03 -12.24 3.84
N LEU A 91 -15.39 -12.70 4.91
CA LEU A 91 -15.55 -14.07 5.42
C LEU A 91 -16.97 -14.29 5.97
N LEU A 92 -17.47 -13.37 6.79
CA LEU A 92 -18.83 -13.42 7.33
C LEU A 92 -19.88 -13.43 6.23
N LYS A 93 -19.72 -12.59 5.20
CA LYS A 93 -20.59 -12.60 4.02
C LYS A 93 -20.63 -13.96 3.32
N LYS A 94 -19.47 -14.59 3.12
CA LYS A 94 -19.38 -15.93 2.52
C LYS A 94 -20.05 -16.99 3.40
N ALA A 95 -19.87 -16.91 4.71
CA ALA A 95 -20.50 -17.83 5.65
C ALA A 95 -22.03 -17.72 5.62
N ILE A 96 -22.57 -16.48 5.65
CA ILE A 96 -24.01 -16.23 5.52
C ILE A 96 -24.54 -16.78 4.19
N ALA A 97 -23.87 -16.47 3.08
CA ALA A 97 -24.27 -16.98 1.76
C ALA A 97 -24.30 -18.52 1.70
N PHE A 98 -23.32 -19.17 2.33
CA PHE A 98 -23.26 -20.63 2.41
C PHE A 98 -24.40 -21.22 3.25
N THR A 99 -24.72 -20.64 4.40
CA THR A 99 -25.78 -21.15 5.29
C THR A 99 -27.19 -20.79 4.80
N SER A 100 -27.36 -19.69 4.08
CA SER A 100 -28.64 -19.28 3.50
C SER A 100 -28.97 -19.98 2.18
N SER A 101 -27.98 -20.57 1.50
CA SER A 101 -28.20 -21.28 0.24
C SER A 101 -29.03 -22.54 0.50
N PRO A 102 -30.18 -22.73 -0.19
CA PRO A 102 -30.95 -23.96 -0.09
C PRO A 102 -30.07 -25.16 -0.44
N ARG A 103 -30.05 -26.19 0.41
CA ARG A 103 -29.43 -27.47 0.04
C ARG A 103 -30.14 -27.98 -1.21
N PRO A 104 -29.42 -28.35 -2.30
CA PRO A 104 -30.06 -28.99 -3.43
C PRO A 104 -30.70 -30.27 -2.90
N THR A 105 -32.04 -30.28 -2.88
CA THR A 105 -32.83 -31.42 -2.45
C THR A 105 -32.55 -32.57 -3.40
N SER A 106 -31.95 -33.64 -2.85
CA SER A 106 -31.88 -35.02 -3.35
C SER A 106 -31.70 -35.24 -4.87
N SER A 107 -30.61 -35.92 -5.22
CA SER A 107 -30.40 -36.51 -6.55
C SER A 107 -31.66 -37.23 -7.03
N PRO A 108 -32.17 -36.98 -8.25
CA PRO A 108 -33.26 -37.76 -8.80
C PRO A 108 -32.76 -39.19 -8.95
N SER A 109 -33.42 -40.11 -8.26
CA SER A 109 -33.15 -41.54 -8.30
C SER A 109 -33.14 -42.00 -9.75
N SER A 110 -32.04 -42.66 -10.14
CA SER A 110 -31.87 -43.25 -11.46
C SER A 110 -32.90 -44.37 -11.64
N VAL A 111 -34.03 -44.08 -12.28
CA VAL A 111 -34.96 -45.10 -12.76
C VAL A 111 -34.28 -45.79 -13.94
N SER A 112 -33.71 -46.97 -13.70
CA SER A 112 -33.24 -47.87 -14.75
C SER A 112 -34.45 -48.36 -15.55
N LYS A 113 -34.60 -47.89 -16.78
CA LYS A 113 -35.52 -48.52 -17.73
C LYS A 113 -34.89 -49.84 -18.18
N SER A 114 -35.35 -50.94 -17.60
CA SER A 114 -35.13 -52.29 -18.12
C SER A 114 -35.87 -52.41 -19.46
N THR A 115 -35.12 -52.36 -20.56
CA THR A 115 -35.65 -52.70 -21.90
C THR A 115 -35.87 -54.21 -21.95
N THR A 116 -37.14 -54.63 -21.99
CA THR A 116 -37.56 -56.03 -22.13
C THR A 116 -37.78 -56.36 -23.61
N ARG A 117 -37.04 -57.39 -24.05
CA ARG A 117 -37.27 -58.41 -25.11
C ARG A 117 -37.67 -57.98 -26.52
#